data_AF-A0A6J4IJ53-F1
#
_entry.id   AF-A0A6J4IJ53-F1
#
_cell.length_a   1.000
_cell.length_b   1.000
_cell.length_c   1.000
_cell.angle_alpha   90.00
_cell.angle_beta   90.00
_cell.angle_gamma   90.00
#
_symmetry.space_group_name_H-M   'P 1'
#
loop_
_entity.id
_entity.type
_entity.pdbx_description
1 polymer ?
#
loop_
_entity_poly.entity_id
_entity_poly.type
_entity_poly.pdbx_seq_one_letter_code
_entity_poly.pdbx_strand_id
1 'polypeptide(L)'
;MRREGGQHRVPDHAFALRDRYVCVAGEIASVVVEEDEDERKIDHVWVQVRAGDFGRVEISLSTTSRQSRALGFDPRVRVGTIRSTWSELPPSGVRPITGPLDYASLEAQQPVEYTPLERTAVERLLIDKARGAMFVEAWGEFYIRAHIGIHQIHSRRASHAIPRDVIGKDGAIRFYFREANASKLLLFKYDGQP
;
A
#
# COMPACT_ATOMS: atom_id res chain seq x y z
N MET A 1 -4.24 14.94 18.88
CA MET A 1 -4.31 16.21 18.11
C MET A 1 -5.62 16.19 17.32
N ARG A 2 -6.61 17.04 17.65
CA ARG A 2 -7.91 17.06 16.95
C ARG A 2 -7.68 17.50 15.50
N ARG A 3 -8.01 16.65 14.53
CA ARG A 3 -7.91 16.97 13.09
C ARG A 3 -9.06 17.90 12.72
N GLU A 4 -8.74 19.10 12.25
CA GLU A 4 -9.72 20.09 11.81
C GLU A 4 -10.56 19.54 10.66
N GLY A 5 -11.88 19.53 10.86
CA GLY A 5 -12.88 19.15 9.88
C GLY A 5 -13.05 20.21 8.81
N GLY A 6 -12.12 20.27 7.86
CA GLY A 6 -12.40 20.88 6.56
C GLY A 6 -13.24 19.91 5.75
N GLN A 7 -14.48 20.28 5.40
CA GLN A 7 -15.28 19.56 4.40
C GLN A 7 -14.54 19.62 3.06
N HIS A 8 -13.66 18.67 2.82
CA HIS A 8 -13.02 18.49 1.53
C HIS A 8 -14.10 17.93 0.59
N ARG A 9 -14.63 18.80 -0.28
CA ARG A 9 -15.54 18.35 -1.34
C ARG A 9 -14.76 17.41 -2.25
N VAL A 10 -15.12 16.13 -2.21
CA VAL A 10 -14.53 15.11 -3.09
C VAL A 10 -14.82 15.51 -4.53
N PRO A 11 -13.82 15.66 -5.40
CA PRO A 11 -14.06 16.02 -6.80
C PRO A 11 -14.90 14.96 -7.51
N ASP A 12 -15.81 15.38 -8.40
CA ASP A 12 -16.69 14.45 -9.13
C ASP A 12 -15.90 13.38 -9.93
N HIS A 13 -14.73 13.75 -10.45
CA HIS A 13 -13.83 12.84 -11.16
C HIS A 13 -13.26 11.72 -10.26
N ALA A 14 -13.19 11.92 -8.95
CA ALA A 14 -12.76 10.88 -8.02
C ALA A 14 -13.81 9.77 -7.90
N PHE A 15 -15.11 10.09 -7.98
CA PHE A 15 -16.17 9.08 -7.93
C PHE A 15 -16.12 8.12 -9.11
N ALA A 16 -15.65 8.56 -10.28
CA ALA A 16 -15.44 7.68 -11.44
C ALA A 16 -14.34 6.62 -11.20
N LEU A 17 -13.48 6.83 -10.21
CA LEU A 17 -12.41 5.91 -9.83
C LEU A 17 -12.81 4.97 -8.69
N ARG A 18 -13.96 5.18 -8.04
CA ARG A 18 -14.40 4.36 -6.91
C ARG A 18 -14.41 2.87 -7.26
N ASP A 19 -13.84 2.05 -6.37
CA ASP A 19 -13.73 0.59 -6.49
C ASP A 19 -12.93 0.12 -7.72
N ARG A 20 -12.22 1.05 -8.39
CA ARG A 20 -11.30 0.72 -9.48
C ARG A 20 -9.92 0.40 -8.93
N TYR A 21 -9.22 -0.46 -9.65
CA TYR A 21 -7.81 -0.73 -9.41
C TYR A 21 -6.97 0.37 -10.09
N VAL A 22 -6.11 1.04 -9.31
CA VAL A 22 -5.38 2.24 -9.75
C VAL A 22 -3.94 2.21 -9.26
N CYS A 23 -3.11 3.07 -9.88
CA CYS A 23 -1.82 3.50 -9.34
C CYS A 23 -1.93 4.94 -8.84
N VAL A 24 -1.40 5.18 -7.66
CA VAL A 24 -1.20 6.51 -7.07
C VAL A 24 0.30 6.77 -7.04
N ALA A 25 0.73 7.90 -7.58
CA ALA A 25 2.13 8.33 -7.53
C ALA A 25 2.24 9.79 -7.09
N GLY A 26 3.25 10.10 -6.26
CA GLY A 26 3.47 11.47 -5.80
C GLY A 26 4.51 11.61 -4.69
N GLU A 27 4.66 12.83 -4.22
CA GLU A 27 5.52 13.16 -3.07
C GLU A 27 4.87 12.73 -1.76
N ILE A 28 5.66 12.20 -0.83
CA ILE A 28 5.19 11.83 0.49
C ILE A 28 5.00 13.10 1.34
N ALA A 29 3.77 13.34 1.78
CA ALA A 29 3.43 14.46 2.65
C ALA A 29 3.59 14.12 4.13
N SER A 30 3.16 12.92 4.53
CA SER A 30 3.25 12.43 5.90
C SER A 30 3.07 10.92 5.96
N VAL A 31 3.55 10.30 7.04
CA VAL A 31 3.31 8.91 7.39
C VAL A 31 2.85 8.83 8.84
N VAL A 32 1.78 8.08 9.11
CA VAL A 32 1.16 7.98 10.43
C VAL A 32 0.73 6.53 10.68
N VAL A 33 0.96 6.02 11.89
CA VAL A 33 0.38 4.75 12.34
C VAL A 33 -1.01 5.03 12.85
N GLU A 34 -1.96 4.16 12.55
CA GLU A 34 -3.30 4.22 13.13
C GLU A 34 -3.23 4.21 14.67
N GLU A 35 -4.07 5.01 15.30
CA GLU A 35 -4.16 5.12 16.76
C GLU A 35 -5.56 4.67 17.20
N ASP A 36 -5.62 3.75 18.16
CA ASP A 36 -6.84 3.31 18.84
C ASP A 36 -6.49 3.05 20.31
N GLU A 37 -7.46 3.19 21.22
CA GLU A 37 -7.28 2.86 22.63
C GLU A 37 -7.06 1.35 22.82
N ASP A 38 -7.63 0.53 21.95
CA ASP A 38 -7.40 -0.91 21.88
C ASP A 38 -6.36 -1.24 20.79
N GLU A 39 -5.13 -1.57 21.22
CA GLU A 39 -4.03 -1.94 20.32
C GLU A 39 -4.37 -3.07 19.34
N ARG A 40 -5.37 -3.91 19.66
CA ARG A 40 -5.77 -5.02 18.78
C ARG A 40 -6.46 -4.54 17.52
N LYS A 41 -7.01 -3.32 17.54
CA LYS A 41 -7.67 -2.68 16.40
C LYS A 41 -6.72 -1.93 15.49
N ILE A 42 -5.54 -1.56 15.99
CA ILE A 42 -4.49 -0.92 15.20
C ILE A 42 -3.95 -1.93 14.21
N ASP A 43 -4.22 -1.70 12.94
CA ASP A 43 -3.71 -2.55 11.87
C ASP A 43 -3.29 -1.79 10.61
N HIS A 44 -3.24 -0.45 10.64
CA HIS A 44 -2.82 0.33 9.47
C HIS A 44 -1.67 1.30 9.71
N VAL A 45 -0.89 1.50 8.64
CA VAL A 45 -0.09 2.69 8.40
C VAL A 45 -0.70 3.45 7.24
N TRP A 46 -0.85 4.76 7.41
CA TRP A 46 -1.31 5.68 6.38
C TRP A 46 -0.15 6.51 5.85
N VAL A 47 0.07 6.46 4.55
CA VAL A 47 1.00 7.32 3.84
C VAL A 47 0.19 8.34 3.03
N GLN A 48 0.27 9.61 3.41
CA GLN A 48 -0.38 10.69 2.66
C GLN A 48 0.55 11.13 1.53
N VAL A 49 -0.01 11.24 0.32
CA VAL A 49 0.72 11.55 -0.91
C VAL A 49 0.13 12.79 -1.58
N ARG A 50 0.99 13.69 -2.06
CA ARG A 50 0.62 14.77 -2.98
C ARG A 50 0.66 14.24 -4.42
N ALA A 51 -0.49 13.82 -4.94
CA ALA A 51 -0.65 13.19 -6.24
C ALA A 51 -0.88 14.23 -7.36
N GLY A 52 0.03 15.20 -7.48
CA GLY A 52 -0.08 16.27 -8.48
C GLY A 52 -1.40 17.04 -8.40
N ASP A 53 -2.01 17.28 -9.57
CA ASP A 53 -3.29 18.01 -9.69
C ASP A 53 -4.49 17.27 -9.08
N PHE A 54 -4.36 15.96 -8.81
CA PHE A 54 -5.40 15.21 -8.10
C PHE A 54 -5.53 15.65 -6.64
N GLY A 55 -4.47 16.23 -6.06
CA GLY A 55 -4.43 16.67 -4.68
C GLY A 55 -3.90 15.59 -3.72
N ARG A 56 -4.47 15.50 -2.51
CA ARG A 56 -3.97 14.59 -1.47
C ARG A 56 -4.71 13.25 -1.49
N VAL A 57 -3.93 12.17 -1.47
CA VAL A 57 -4.44 10.79 -1.47
C VAL A 57 -3.81 10.03 -0.32
N GLU A 58 -4.58 9.17 0.32
CA GLU A 58 -4.10 8.31 1.42
C GLU A 58 -3.85 6.87 0.92
N ILE A 59 -2.64 6.36 1.12
CA ILE A 59 -2.30 4.96 0.92
C ILE A 59 -2.43 4.26 2.26
N SER A 60 -3.37 3.32 2.36
CA SER A 60 -3.63 2.56 3.59
C SER A 60 -3.02 1.18 3.49
N LEU A 61 -1.96 0.91 4.27
CA LEU A 61 -1.26 -0.37 4.31
C LEU A 61 -1.59 -1.10 5.60
N SER A 62 -2.09 -2.34 5.49
CA SER A 62 -2.34 -3.18 6.65
C SER A 62 -1.01 -3.76 7.18
N THR A 63 -0.81 -3.72 8.50
CA THR A 63 0.40 -4.18 9.19
C THR A 63 0.20 -5.51 9.90
N THR A 64 -1.05 -5.97 10.03
CA THR A 64 -1.43 -7.30 10.51
C THR A 64 -2.83 -7.67 10.01
N SER A 65 -3.11 -8.96 9.80
CA SER A 65 -4.45 -9.45 9.45
C SER A 65 -5.26 -9.76 10.70
N ARG A 66 -6.24 -8.91 11.01
CA ARG A 66 -7.23 -9.20 12.07
C ARG A 66 -8.07 -10.44 11.74
N GLN A 67 -8.38 -10.67 10.46
CA GLN A 67 -9.17 -11.83 10.04
C GLN A 67 -8.42 -13.15 10.22
N SER A 68 -7.15 -13.20 9.84
CA SER A 68 -6.30 -14.39 10.05
C SER A 68 -6.23 -14.72 11.54
N ARG A 69 -6.03 -13.71 12.39
CA ARG A 69 -6.00 -13.85 13.85
C ARG A 69 -7.30 -14.44 14.40
N ALA A 70 -8.45 -13.92 13.96
CA ALA A 70 -9.76 -14.38 14.41
C ALA A 70 -10.04 -15.86 14.04
N LEU A 71 -9.44 -16.32 12.94
CA LEU A 71 -9.55 -17.70 12.45
C LEU A 71 -8.44 -18.62 12.98
N GLY A 72 -7.50 -18.11 13.79
CA GLY A 72 -6.39 -18.90 14.36
C GLY A 72 -5.22 -19.14 13.40
N PHE A 73 -5.15 -18.44 12.27
CA PHE A 73 -4.00 -18.46 11.35
C PHE A 73 -2.94 -17.41 11.72
N ASP A 74 -1.74 -17.52 11.14
CA ASP A 74 -0.68 -16.52 11.33
C ASP A 74 -1.13 -15.14 10.82
N PRO A 75 -1.25 -14.12 11.69
CA PRO A 75 -1.74 -12.81 11.31
C PRO A 75 -0.64 -11.87 10.79
N ARG A 76 0.62 -12.32 10.77
CA ARG A 76 1.76 -11.51 10.34
C ARG A 76 1.72 -11.30 8.83
N VAL A 77 2.08 -10.09 8.43
CA VAL A 77 2.32 -9.77 7.03
C VAL A 77 3.69 -10.33 6.66
N ARG A 78 3.75 -11.04 5.55
CA ARG A 78 4.99 -11.49 4.91
C ARG A 78 5.42 -10.44 3.91
N VAL A 79 6.60 -9.86 4.10
CA VAL A 79 7.09 -8.76 3.27
C VAL A 79 8.21 -9.26 2.36
N GLY A 80 8.02 -9.08 1.05
CA GLY A 80 9.04 -9.24 0.02
C GLY A 80 9.58 -7.88 -0.41
N THR A 81 10.86 -7.79 -0.74
CA THR A 81 11.48 -6.54 -1.23
C THR A 81 12.21 -6.76 -2.53
N ILE A 82 11.80 -6.03 -3.57
CA ILE A 82 12.50 -5.93 -4.84
C ILE A 82 13.26 -4.62 -4.88
N ARG A 83 14.55 -4.68 -5.20
CA ARG A 83 15.43 -3.50 -5.32
C ARG A 83 15.69 -3.20 -6.79
N SER A 84 15.66 -1.95 -7.16
CA SER A 84 15.96 -1.49 -8.52
C SER A 84 16.51 -0.05 -8.49
N THR A 85 16.85 0.48 -9.65
CA THR A 85 17.15 1.90 -9.84
C THR A 85 16.08 2.56 -10.72
N TRP A 86 16.09 3.88 -10.81
CA TRP A 86 15.20 4.65 -11.68
C TRP A 86 15.99 5.68 -12.50
N SER A 87 15.54 5.91 -13.74
CA SER A 87 16.05 6.98 -14.61
C SER A 87 15.13 8.21 -14.59
N GLU A 88 13.83 7.96 -14.42
CA GLU A 88 12.79 8.98 -14.29
C GLU A 88 11.78 8.56 -13.21
N LEU A 89 11.17 9.56 -12.56
CA LEU A 89 10.05 9.32 -11.65
C LEU A 89 8.77 9.14 -12.46
N PRO A 90 7.85 8.28 -12.01
CA PRO A 90 6.55 8.19 -12.68
C PRO A 90 5.78 9.50 -12.54
N PRO A 91 4.93 9.85 -13.52
CA PRO A 91 4.04 11.00 -13.42
C PRO A 91 3.21 10.96 -12.13
N SER A 92 3.22 12.06 -11.38
CA SER A 92 2.38 12.21 -10.20
C SER A 92 0.90 12.26 -10.57
N GLY A 93 0.05 11.61 -9.79
CA GLY A 93 -1.39 11.53 -10.06
C GLY A 93 -2.00 10.21 -9.64
N VAL A 94 -3.29 10.06 -9.95
CA VAL A 94 -4.04 8.81 -9.82
C VAL A 94 -4.40 8.32 -11.21
N ARG A 95 -4.04 7.09 -11.53
CA ARG A 95 -4.15 6.53 -12.89
C ARG A 95 -4.85 5.17 -12.84
N PRO A 96 -5.90 4.93 -13.64
CA PRO A 96 -6.38 3.58 -13.90
C PRO A 96 -5.25 2.73 -14.49
N ILE A 97 -5.16 1.47 -14.08
CA ILE A 97 -4.13 0.57 -14.61
C ILE A 97 -4.77 -0.33 -15.66
N THR A 98 -4.12 -0.45 -16.81
CA THR A 98 -4.56 -1.30 -17.92
C THR A 98 -3.91 -2.69 -17.93
N GLY A 99 -2.82 -2.88 -17.17
CA GLY A 99 -2.12 -4.15 -17.01
C GLY A 99 -2.22 -4.72 -15.59
N PRO A 100 -2.11 -6.05 -15.42
CA PRO A 100 -2.15 -6.68 -14.11
C PRO A 100 -0.87 -6.39 -13.32
N LEU A 101 -1.00 -6.06 -12.04
CA LEU A 101 0.08 -6.32 -11.09
C LEU A 101 -0.18 -7.70 -10.48
N ASP A 102 0.76 -8.60 -10.71
CA ASP A 102 0.71 -9.98 -10.24
C ASP A 102 2.08 -10.36 -9.68
N TYR A 103 2.12 -10.78 -8.43
CA TYR A 103 3.37 -11.10 -7.75
C TYR A 103 4.08 -12.27 -8.43
N ALA A 104 3.35 -13.25 -8.96
CA ALA A 104 3.95 -14.39 -9.65
C ALA A 104 4.79 -13.96 -10.87
N SER A 105 4.33 -12.94 -11.60
CA SER A 105 5.06 -12.37 -12.73
C SER A 105 6.36 -11.66 -12.29
N LEU A 106 6.38 -11.05 -11.11
CA LEU A 106 7.57 -10.42 -10.53
C LEU A 106 8.56 -11.46 -9.99
N GLU A 107 8.04 -12.49 -9.33
CA GLU A 107 8.81 -13.60 -8.75
C GLU A 107 9.48 -14.47 -9.81
N ALA A 108 8.84 -14.61 -10.99
CA ALA A 108 9.44 -15.28 -12.14
C ALA A 108 10.67 -14.55 -12.70
N GLN A 109 10.75 -13.22 -12.51
CA GLN A 109 11.88 -12.40 -12.99
C GLN A 109 13.02 -12.34 -11.98
N GLN A 110 12.69 -12.36 -10.69
CA GLN A 110 13.68 -12.37 -9.61
C GLN A 110 13.13 -13.12 -8.39
N PRO A 111 13.93 -13.99 -7.75
CA PRO A 111 13.53 -14.62 -6.49
C PRO A 111 13.24 -13.56 -5.43
N VAL A 112 12.08 -13.65 -4.78
CA VAL A 112 11.69 -12.78 -3.68
C VAL A 112 11.58 -13.62 -2.40
N GLU A 113 12.40 -13.30 -1.41
CA GLU A 113 12.25 -13.85 -0.07
C GLU A 113 11.17 -13.07 0.68
N TYR A 114 10.22 -13.81 1.25
CA TYR A 114 9.12 -13.26 2.04
C TYR A 114 9.32 -13.53 3.52
N THR A 115 9.61 -12.48 4.28
CA THR A 115 9.82 -12.59 5.73
C THR A 115 8.53 -12.24 6.48
N PRO A 116 7.98 -13.11 7.35
CA PRO A 116 6.88 -12.73 8.23
C PRO A 116 7.37 -11.72 9.28
N LEU A 117 6.69 -10.59 9.37
CA LEU A 117 7.04 -9.51 10.29
C LEU A 117 5.93 -9.25 11.31
N GLU A 118 6.32 -8.97 12.54
CA GLU A 118 5.41 -8.45 13.56
C GLU A 118 4.88 -7.06 13.17
N ARG A 119 3.69 -6.71 13.67
CA ARG A 119 2.99 -5.45 13.37
C ARG A 119 3.93 -4.23 13.45
N THR A 120 4.61 -4.08 14.59
CA THR A 120 5.49 -2.93 14.85
C THR A 120 6.75 -2.92 13.97
N ALA A 121 7.21 -4.09 13.51
CA ALA A 121 8.31 -4.18 12.55
C ALA A 121 7.88 -3.71 11.16
N VAL A 122 6.65 -4.04 10.72
CA VAL A 122 6.08 -3.51 9.47
C VAL A 122 5.88 -2.00 9.57
N GLU A 123 5.32 -1.51 10.69
CA GLU A 123 5.14 -0.08 10.93
C GLU A 123 6.46 0.69 10.81
N ARG A 124 7.49 0.22 11.52
CA ARG A 124 8.83 0.81 11.47
C ARG A 124 9.42 0.76 10.07
N LEU A 125 9.30 -0.37 9.37
CA LEU A 125 9.78 -0.51 7.99
C LEU A 125 9.14 0.55 7.08
N LEU A 126 7.81 0.72 7.15
CA LEU A 126 7.08 1.66 6.33
C LEU A 126 7.43 3.12 6.68
N ILE A 127 7.54 3.45 7.96
CA ILE A 127 7.95 4.78 8.42
C ILE A 127 9.37 5.11 7.93
N ASP A 128 10.32 4.20 8.13
CA ASP A 128 11.72 4.42 7.74
C ASP A 128 11.85 4.60 6.22
N LYS A 129 11.10 3.81 5.44
CA LYS A 129 11.06 3.95 3.97
C LYS A 129 10.42 5.26 3.55
N ALA A 130 9.26 5.61 4.13
CA ALA A 130 8.55 6.83 3.79
C ALA A 130 9.33 8.10 4.15
N ARG A 131 10.07 8.10 5.28
CA ARG A 131 10.92 9.22 5.69
C ARG A 131 12.17 9.38 4.83
N GLY A 132 12.73 8.27 4.34
CA GLY A 132 13.92 8.31 3.48
C GLY A 132 13.61 8.53 1.99
N ALA A 133 12.39 8.22 1.56
CA ALA A 133 11.99 8.33 0.16
C ALA A 133 11.58 9.76 -0.20
N MET A 134 11.87 10.18 -1.43
CA MET A 134 11.41 11.45 -1.98
C MET A 134 10.09 11.33 -2.73
N PHE A 135 9.74 10.13 -3.18
CA PHE A 135 8.57 9.87 -4.00
C PHE A 135 8.06 8.45 -3.75
N VAL A 136 6.78 8.23 -3.99
CA VAL A 136 6.15 6.91 -3.84
C VAL A 136 5.23 6.63 -5.01
N GLU A 137 5.14 5.36 -5.38
CA GLU A 137 4.15 4.80 -6.31
C GLU A 137 3.48 3.61 -5.64
N ALA A 138 2.15 3.52 -5.67
CA ALA A 138 1.41 2.45 -5.00
C ALA A 138 0.22 1.98 -5.82
N TRP A 139 -0.07 0.69 -5.70
CA TRP A 139 -1.12 0.00 -6.45
C TRP A 139 -2.16 -0.56 -5.48
N GLY A 140 -3.44 -0.38 -5.78
CA GLY A 140 -4.52 -0.88 -4.92
C GLY A 140 -5.91 -0.54 -5.42
N GLU A 141 -6.91 -0.89 -4.63
CA GLU A 141 -8.31 -0.56 -4.89
C GLU A 141 -8.62 0.84 -4.36
N PHE A 142 -9.08 1.71 -5.24
CA PHE A 142 -9.41 3.09 -4.92
C PHE A 142 -10.70 3.18 -4.12
N TYR A 143 -10.70 4.00 -3.08
CA TYR A 143 -11.85 4.16 -2.20
C TYR A 143 -12.11 5.62 -1.87
N ILE A 144 -13.38 5.90 -1.57
CA ILE A 144 -13.84 7.17 -1.05
C ILE A 144 -14.62 6.87 0.23
N ARG A 145 -14.04 7.20 1.38
CA ARG A 145 -14.68 7.10 2.71
C ARG A 145 -14.59 8.46 3.39
N ALA A 146 -14.15 8.52 4.65
CA ALA A 146 -13.77 9.78 5.30
C ALA A 146 -12.58 10.46 4.59
N HIS A 147 -11.78 9.68 3.86
CA HIS A 147 -10.65 10.13 3.06
C HIS A 147 -10.71 9.51 1.64
N ILE A 148 -10.01 10.13 0.70
CA ILE A 148 -9.80 9.62 -0.65
C ILE A 148 -8.46 8.89 -0.68
N GLY A 149 -8.45 7.65 -1.14
CA GLY A 149 -7.27 6.81 -1.01
C GLY A 149 -7.26 5.55 -1.84
N ILE A 150 -6.24 4.73 -1.59
CA ILE A 150 -6.19 3.33 -2.01
C ILE A 150 -6.04 2.40 -0.81
N HIS A 151 -6.74 1.28 -0.86
CA HIS A 151 -6.64 0.17 0.10
C HIS A 151 -6.12 -1.09 -0.60
N GLN A 152 -6.04 -2.20 0.15
CA GLN A 152 -5.64 -3.51 -0.33
C GLN A 152 -4.25 -3.51 -0.95
N ILE A 153 -3.31 -2.87 -0.26
CA ILE A 153 -1.89 -2.82 -0.65
C ILE A 153 -1.21 -4.13 -0.22
N HIS A 154 -1.69 -5.25 -0.78
CA HIS A 154 -1.18 -6.60 -0.56
C HIS A 154 -1.65 -7.53 -1.69
N SER A 155 -1.08 -8.73 -1.77
CA SER A 155 -1.55 -9.76 -2.68
C SER A 155 -3.04 -9.99 -2.49
N ARG A 156 -3.77 -10.04 -3.60
CA ARG A 156 -5.20 -10.29 -3.64
C ARG A 156 -5.53 -11.72 -4.04
N ARG A 157 -4.51 -12.58 -4.08
CA ARG A 157 -4.67 -14.02 -4.24
C ARG A 157 -5.33 -14.64 -3.01
N ALA A 158 -5.93 -15.82 -3.18
CA ALA A 158 -6.54 -16.54 -2.06
C ALA A 158 -5.54 -16.81 -0.94
N SER A 159 -6.00 -16.70 0.31
CA SER A 159 -5.25 -16.96 1.54
C SER A 159 -6.00 -17.97 2.41
N HIS A 160 -5.39 -18.45 3.49
CA HIS A 160 -6.10 -19.31 4.45
C HIS A 160 -7.32 -18.60 5.08
N ALA A 161 -7.24 -17.29 5.27
CA ALA A 161 -8.30 -16.50 5.89
C ALA A 161 -9.37 -16.04 4.90
N ILE A 162 -9.02 -15.88 3.62
CA ILE A 162 -9.89 -15.36 2.57
C ILE A 162 -9.76 -16.25 1.32
N PRO A 163 -10.75 -17.11 1.02
CA PRO A 163 -10.65 -18.08 -0.08
C PRO A 163 -10.83 -17.44 -1.47
N ARG A 164 -11.15 -16.14 -1.55
CA ARG A 164 -11.38 -15.45 -2.81
C ARG A 164 -10.05 -15.17 -3.51
N ASP A 165 -9.89 -15.71 -4.72
CA ASP A 165 -8.72 -15.46 -5.57
C ASP A 165 -9.00 -14.32 -6.57
N VAL A 166 -8.21 -13.25 -6.54
CA VAL A 166 -8.31 -12.13 -7.49
C VAL A 166 -6.97 -11.90 -8.17
N ILE A 167 -6.87 -12.40 -9.40
CA ILE A 167 -5.66 -12.36 -10.22
C ILE A 167 -5.47 -10.98 -10.84
N GLY A 168 -4.22 -10.51 -10.89
CA GLY A 168 -3.82 -9.30 -11.61
C GLY A 168 -4.24 -8.00 -10.96
N LYS A 169 -4.67 -8.04 -9.69
CA LYS A 169 -5.00 -6.87 -8.88
C LYS A 169 -4.27 -6.87 -7.55
N ASP A 170 -3.08 -7.46 -7.49
CA ASP A 170 -2.27 -7.40 -6.28
C ASP A 170 -1.94 -5.94 -5.97
N GLY A 171 -1.94 -5.56 -4.71
CA GLY A 171 -1.49 -4.24 -4.28
C GLY A 171 -0.02 -4.25 -3.90
N ALA A 172 0.70 -3.15 -4.09
CA ALA A 172 2.10 -3.03 -3.71
C ALA A 172 2.47 -1.57 -3.48
N ILE A 173 3.65 -1.30 -2.92
CA ILE A 173 4.17 0.06 -2.77
C ILE A 173 5.64 0.13 -3.15
N ARG A 174 6.01 1.11 -3.95
CA ARG A 174 7.37 1.41 -4.36
C ARG A 174 7.81 2.76 -3.82
N PHE A 175 8.92 2.74 -3.12
CA PHE A 175 9.57 3.95 -2.61
C PHE A 175 10.76 4.31 -3.51
N TYR A 176 10.88 5.59 -3.85
CA TYR A 176 11.97 6.14 -4.65
C TYR A 176 12.87 7.02 -3.78
N PHE A 177 14.16 6.73 -3.81
CA PHE A 177 15.19 7.39 -3.03
C PHE A 177 16.08 8.21 -3.97
N ARG A 178 16.53 9.37 -3.50
CA ARG A 178 17.45 10.24 -4.25
C ARG A 178 18.86 9.63 -4.34
N GLU A 179 19.29 8.96 -3.28
CA GLU A 179 20.60 8.32 -3.24
C GLU A 179 20.69 7.22 -4.30
N ALA A 180 21.68 7.35 -5.19
CA ALA A 180 21.95 6.43 -6.30
C ALA A 180 20.73 6.12 -7.19
N ASN A 181 19.73 7.01 -7.21
CA ASN A 181 18.42 6.77 -7.82
C ASN A 181 17.85 5.38 -7.47
N ALA A 182 17.98 4.96 -6.22
CA ALA A 182 17.48 3.67 -5.77
C ALA A 182 15.94 3.67 -5.68
N SER A 183 15.32 2.52 -5.95
CA SER A 183 13.92 2.25 -5.64
C SER A 183 13.75 0.90 -4.95
N LYS A 184 12.73 0.81 -4.09
CA LYS A 184 12.39 -0.42 -3.36
C LYS A 184 10.89 -0.66 -3.48
N LEU A 185 10.53 -1.73 -4.18
CA LEU A 185 9.16 -2.24 -4.27
C LEU A 185 8.93 -3.24 -3.14
N LEU A 186 7.97 -2.96 -2.28
CA LEU A 186 7.53 -3.85 -1.21
C LEU A 186 6.28 -4.61 -1.66
N LEU A 187 6.33 -5.92 -1.46
CA LEU A 187 5.28 -6.88 -1.72
C LEU A 187 4.78 -7.42 -0.38
N PHE A 188 3.47 -7.60 -0.23
CA PHE A 188 2.85 -8.04 1.03
C PHE A 188 1.98 -9.26 0.78
N LYS A 189 2.29 -10.37 1.47
CA LYS A 189 1.48 -11.60 1.48
C LYS A 189 0.98 -11.90 2.89
N TYR A 190 -0.14 -12.60 2.98
CA TYR A 190 -0.67 -13.21 4.17
C TYR A 190 -0.55 -14.74 4.09
N ASP A 191 -0.86 -15.39 5.20
CA ASP A 191 -0.76 -16.84 5.31
C ASP A 191 -1.60 -17.58 4.26
N GLY A 192 -0.97 -18.52 3.56
CA GLY A 192 -1.57 -19.30 2.48
C GLY A 192 -1.61 -18.64 1.10
N GLN A 193 -1.13 -17.40 0.93
CA GLN A 193 -1.06 -16.78 -0.39
C GLN A 193 0.11 -17.31 -1.22
N PRO A 194 -0.11 -17.67 -2.50
CA PRO A 194 0.93 -18.16 -3.41
C PRO A 194 1.95 -17.07 -3.71
#